data_AF-A0A8T0EAQ8-F1
#
_entry.id   AF-A0A8T0EAQ8-F1
#
_cell.length_a   1.000
_cell.length_b   1.000
_cell.length_c   1.000
_cell.angle_alpha   90.00
_cell.angle_beta   90.00
_cell.angle_gamma   90.00
#
_symmetry.space_group_name_H-M   'P 1'
#
loop_
_entity.id
_entity.type
_entity.pdbx_description
1 polymer ?
#
loop_
_entity_poly.entity_id
_entity_poly.type
_entity_poly.pdbx_seq_one_letter_code
_entity_poly.pdbx_strand_id
1 'polypeptide(L)'
;MVDSNEESSDSDLDDINWFAKKRKQGAKSSFENAIEPSFTDNKHSEDTVSEKNKKFEELQKKAEQIRLHSARRREIAEKRRAKQLIKKALRDPLVKHLVEKEKCSSNNNEEASEKKEQEQWNEVKPYLNINSHLQGPVSHGDWGPKNEIETMINDAIKEGDFEKAELLSDTLANKQFAGKICKAFAAKREYDVIEEQKSIEKAKKPRKIRWIFEAKEKWQMKGNM
;
A
#
# COMPACT_ATOMS: atom_id res chain seq x y z
N MET A 1 -3.59 -44.35 34.60
CA MET A 1 -3.96 -44.84 33.26
C MET A 1 -3.67 -43.69 32.33
N VAL A 2 -2.42 -43.48 31.89
CA VAL A 2 -1.57 -44.29 31.00
C VAL A 2 -2.15 -44.32 29.57
N ASP A 3 -1.45 -43.58 28.71
CA ASP A 3 -1.21 -43.69 27.25
C ASP A 3 -2.43 -43.55 26.29
N SER A 4 -2.34 -42.92 25.11
CA SER A 4 -1.19 -42.77 24.20
C SER A 4 -1.29 -41.49 23.35
N ASN A 5 -0.19 -40.74 23.28
CA ASN A 5 0.20 -39.94 22.12
C ASN A 5 0.70 -40.91 21.05
N GLU A 6 0.16 -40.84 19.83
CA GLU A 6 0.84 -41.39 18.65
C GLU A 6 1.23 -40.24 17.73
N GLU A 7 2.53 -39.93 17.81
CA GLU A 7 3.31 -39.25 16.79
C GLU A 7 3.29 -40.08 15.49
N SER A 8 2.93 -39.45 14.38
CA SER A 8 3.17 -40.01 13.05
C SER A 8 4.17 -39.14 12.31
N SER A 9 5.43 -39.54 12.48
CA SER A 9 6.64 -39.16 11.73
C SER A 9 6.41 -39.38 10.23
N ASP A 10 6.51 -38.34 9.40
CA ASP A 10 7.72 -37.98 8.66
C ASP A 10 8.32 -39.14 7.84
N SER A 11 7.94 -39.22 6.56
CA SER A 11 8.78 -39.76 5.48
C SER A 11 8.16 -39.45 4.11
N ASP A 12 8.57 -38.35 3.48
CA ASP A 12 8.45 -38.14 2.02
C ASP A 12 9.73 -37.46 1.53
N LEU A 13 10.84 -38.19 1.60
CA LEU A 13 12.16 -37.80 1.09
C LEU A 13 12.67 -38.74 -0.02
N ASP A 14 11.80 -39.11 -0.97
CA ASP A 14 12.20 -40.01 -2.07
C ASP A 14 12.28 -39.37 -3.48
N ASP A 15 12.04 -38.07 -3.64
CA ASP A 15 12.02 -37.46 -4.98
C ASP A 15 13.32 -36.73 -5.43
N ILE A 16 14.40 -36.83 -4.66
CA ILE A 16 15.70 -36.22 -5.00
C ILE A 16 16.70 -37.28 -5.46
N ASN A 17 16.40 -38.08 -6.50
CA ASN A 17 17.48 -38.86 -7.12
C ASN A 17 17.31 -39.25 -8.61
N TRP A 18 16.51 -38.50 -9.38
CA TRP A 18 16.46 -38.74 -10.83
C TRP A 18 17.68 -38.19 -11.59
N PHE A 19 18.31 -37.10 -11.09
CA PHE A 19 19.37 -36.39 -11.82
C PHE A 19 20.80 -36.90 -11.58
N ALA A 20 21.07 -37.68 -10.51
CA ALA A 20 22.43 -38.08 -10.18
C ALA A 20 22.93 -39.33 -10.94
N LYS A 21 22.05 -40.08 -11.63
CA LYS A 21 22.38 -41.41 -12.16
C LYS A 21 22.99 -41.43 -13.58
N LYS A 22 23.26 -40.26 -14.19
CA LYS A 22 23.76 -40.17 -15.59
C LYS A 22 25.11 -39.46 -15.77
N ARG A 23 25.96 -39.42 -14.73
CA ARG A 23 27.35 -38.92 -14.82
C ARG A 23 28.34 -39.85 -14.12
N LYS A 24 28.49 -41.05 -14.66
CA LYS A 24 29.70 -41.87 -14.49
C LYS A 24 29.65 -42.88 -15.61
N GLN A 25 30.51 -42.72 -16.61
CA GLN A 25 31.03 -43.69 -17.58
C GLN A 25 31.57 -42.83 -18.75
N GLY A 26 32.90 -42.77 -18.87
CA GLY A 26 33.57 -42.10 -19.99
C GLY A 26 34.61 -41.05 -19.61
N ALA A 27 35.60 -41.41 -18.79
CA ALA A 27 36.83 -40.62 -18.65
C ALA A 27 38.04 -41.57 -18.67
N LYS A 28 38.42 -42.01 -19.88
CA LYS A 28 39.74 -42.53 -20.23
C LYS A 28 39.96 -42.28 -21.72
N SER A 29 40.74 -41.26 -22.07
CA SER A 29 41.57 -41.28 -23.27
C SER A 29 42.65 -40.21 -23.11
N SER A 30 43.84 -40.71 -22.82
CA SER A 30 45.16 -40.13 -23.04
C SER A 30 45.25 -39.28 -24.30
N PHE A 31 45.86 -38.10 -24.19
CA PHE A 31 46.47 -37.42 -25.32
C PHE A 31 47.71 -36.67 -24.84
N GLU A 32 48.82 -37.40 -24.77
CA GLU A 32 50.13 -36.79 -24.98
C GLU A 32 50.30 -36.65 -26.49
N ASN A 33 50.53 -35.41 -26.95
CA ASN A 33 51.41 -35.10 -28.07
C ASN A 33 51.61 -33.58 -28.07
N ALA A 34 52.76 -33.18 -27.54
CA ALA A 34 53.27 -31.82 -27.64
C ALA A 34 53.74 -31.55 -29.08
N ILE A 35 53.30 -30.42 -29.59
CA ILE A 35 53.56 -29.87 -30.92
C ILE A 35 54.84 -29.03 -30.83
N GLU A 36 55.82 -29.29 -31.70
CA GLU A 36 56.83 -28.28 -32.05
C GLU A 36 56.22 -27.18 -32.93
N PRO A 37 56.61 -25.90 -32.77
CA PRO A 37 55.96 -24.78 -33.45
C PRO A 37 56.55 -24.57 -34.85
N SER A 38 55.88 -25.06 -35.89
CA SER A 38 56.13 -24.57 -37.25
C SER A 38 55.32 -23.31 -37.52
N PHE A 39 56.07 -22.22 -37.65
CA PHE A 39 55.69 -20.88 -38.10
C PHE A 39 55.05 -20.93 -39.50
N THR A 40 53.74 -20.65 -39.62
CA THR A 40 53.12 -20.28 -40.91
C THR A 40 52.07 -19.17 -40.77
N ASP A 41 52.35 -18.10 -41.48
CA ASP A 41 51.50 -17.11 -42.15
C ASP A 41 50.16 -16.67 -41.54
N ASN A 42 50.25 -15.45 -41.01
CA ASN A 42 49.25 -14.66 -40.32
C ASN A 42 48.32 -13.89 -41.28
N LYS A 43 47.54 -14.59 -42.13
CA LYS A 43 46.51 -13.96 -42.98
C LYS A 43 45.15 -14.67 -43.09
N HIS A 44 44.98 -15.86 -42.51
CA HIS A 44 43.68 -16.58 -42.48
C HIS A 44 42.98 -16.57 -41.10
N SER A 45 43.55 -15.90 -40.09
CA SER A 45 43.05 -15.96 -38.71
C SER A 45 41.82 -15.09 -38.47
N GLU A 46 41.72 -13.91 -39.09
CA GLU A 46 40.64 -12.94 -38.83
C GLU A 46 39.26 -13.42 -39.32
N ASP A 47 39.18 -14.09 -40.47
CA ASP A 47 37.93 -14.62 -41.01
C ASP A 47 37.37 -15.74 -40.13
N THR A 48 38.23 -16.63 -39.61
CA THR A 48 37.81 -17.72 -38.74
C THR A 48 37.36 -17.25 -37.35
N VAL A 49 37.89 -16.13 -36.85
CA VAL A 49 37.48 -15.51 -35.59
C VAL A 49 36.15 -14.79 -35.78
N SER A 50 35.96 -14.11 -36.91
CA SER A 50 34.70 -13.46 -37.28
C SER A 50 33.54 -14.45 -37.39
N GLU A 51 33.74 -15.61 -38.04
CA GLU A 51 32.73 -16.66 -38.14
C GLU A 51 32.39 -17.30 -36.79
N LYS A 52 33.40 -17.53 -35.93
CA LYS A 52 33.19 -18.03 -34.56
C LYS A 52 32.38 -17.05 -33.71
N ASN A 53 32.62 -15.75 -33.86
CA ASN A 53 31.87 -14.71 -33.16
C ASN A 53 30.42 -14.62 -33.64
N LYS A 54 30.16 -14.70 -34.95
CA LYS A 54 28.81 -14.76 -35.51
C LYS A 54 28.04 -15.99 -34.98
N LYS A 55 28.69 -17.15 -34.98
CA LYS A 55 28.13 -18.39 -34.43
C LYS A 55 27.84 -18.29 -32.93
N PHE A 56 28.68 -17.59 -32.17
CA PHE A 56 28.46 -17.33 -30.75
C PHE A 56 27.23 -16.44 -30.51
N GLU A 57 27.07 -15.39 -31.33
CA GLU A 57 25.91 -14.50 -31.27
C GLU A 57 24.59 -15.23 -31.60
N GLU A 58 24.62 -16.13 -32.60
CA GLU A 58 23.48 -17.00 -32.94
C GLU A 58 23.13 -17.96 -31.79
N LEU A 59 24.15 -18.53 -31.12
CA LEU A 59 23.95 -19.39 -29.97
C LEU A 59 23.37 -18.62 -28.77
N GLN A 60 23.81 -17.38 -28.53
CA GLN A 60 23.21 -16.52 -27.52
C GLN A 60 21.74 -16.23 -27.81
N LYS A 61 21.41 -15.81 -29.04
CA LYS A 61 20.03 -15.57 -29.47
C LYS A 61 19.15 -16.82 -29.30
N LYS A 62 19.69 -18.00 -29.65
CA LYS A 62 19.00 -19.28 -29.48
C LYS A 62 18.79 -19.65 -28.00
N ALA A 63 19.78 -19.38 -27.15
CA ALA A 63 19.68 -19.59 -25.70
C ALA A 63 18.62 -18.67 -25.06
N GLU A 64 18.54 -17.41 -25.48
CA GLU A 64 17.52 -16.47 -25.03
C GLU A 64 16.11 -16.89 -25.45
N GLN A 65 15.93 -17.35 -26.70
CA GLN A 65 14.67 -17.90 -27.18
C GLN A 65 14.21 -19.11 -26.35
N ILE A 66 15.14 -20.03 -26.03
CA ILE A 66 14.85 -21.18 -25.16
C ILE A 66 14.47 -20.70 -23.75
N ARG A 67 15.17 -19.70 -23.21
CA ARG A 67 14.87 -19.11 -21.90
C ARG A 67 13.46 -18.53 -21.87
N LEU A 68 13.08 -17.72 -22.86
CA LEU A 68 11.75 -17.12 -22.97
C LEU A 68 10.65 -18.17 -23.14
N HIS A 69 10.87 -19.17 -23.99
CA HIS A 69 9.92 -20.26 -24.17
C HIS A 69 9.73 -21.07 -22.88
N SER A 70 10.81 -21.33 -22.14
CA SER A 70 10.75 -22.01 -20.84
C SER A 70 10.04 -21.18 -19.76
N ALA A 71 10.22 -19.86 -19.77
CA ALA A 71 9.57 -18.94 -18.83
C ALA A 71 8.06 -18.88 -19.10
N ARG A 72 7.65 -18.75 -20.37
CA ARG A 72 6.24 -18.80 -20.77
C ARG A 72 5.57 -20.12 -20.33
N ARG A 73 6.25 -21.26 -20.48
CA ARG A 73 5.71 -22.56 -20.02
C ARG A 73 5.57 -22.63 -18.50
N ARG A 74 6.53 -22.06 -17.75
CA ARG A 74 6.45 -21.97 -16.28
C ARG A 74 5.29 -21.10 -15.82
N GLU A 75 5.12 -19.93 -16.42
CA GLU A 75 4.02 -19.01 -16.11
C GLU A 75 2.65 -19.67 -16.35
N ILE A 76 2.50 -20.40 -17.46
CA ILE A 76 1.26 -21.15 -17.75
C ILE A 76 1.02 -22.24 -16.69
N ALA A 77 2.07 -22.95 -16.26
CA ALA A 77 1.95 -23.98 -15.23
C ALA A 77 1.56 -23.39 -13.87
N GLU A 78 2.13 -22.25 -13.49
CA GLU A 78 1.79 -21.51 -12.27
C GLU A 78 0.35 -21.01 -12.30
N LYS A 79 -0.09 -20.44 -13.42
CA LYS A 79 -1.50 -20.04 -13.60
C LYS A 79 -2.45 -21.23 -13.43
N ARG A 80 -2.08 -22.42 -13.92
CA ARG A 80 -2.87 -23.65 -13.72
C ARG A 80 -2.89 -24.08 -12.26
N ARG A 81 -1.75 -24.04 -11.56
CA ARG A 81 -1.66 -24.35 -10.12
C ARG A 81 -2.50 -23.38 -9.29
N ALA A 82 -2.42 -22.08 -9.55
CA ALA A 82 -3.22 -21.06 -8.88
C ALA A 82 -4.72 -21.31 -9.05
N LYS A 83 -5.18 -21.59 -10.28
CA LYS A 83 -6.60 -21.93 -10.54
C LYS A 83 -7.05 -23.19 -9.80
N GLN A 84 -6.18 -24.20 -9.68
CA GLN A 84 -6.49 -25.41 -8.92
C GLN A 84 -6.59 -25.13 -7.42
N LEU A 85 -5.70 -24.30 -6.86
CA LEU A 85 -5.77 -23.89 -5.45
C LEU A 85 -7.05 -23.11 -5.16
N ILE A 86 -7.43 -22.17 -6.02
CA ILE A 86 -8.70 -21.43 -5.89
C ILE A 86 -9.89 -22.39 -5.95
N LYS A 87 -9.89 -23.34 -6.90
CA LYS A 87 -10.95 -24.34 -7.01
C LYS A 87 -11.03 -25.27 -5.78
N LYS A 88 -9.89 -25.61 -5.17
CA LYS A 88 -9.85 -26.37 -3.91
C LYS A 88 -10.39 -25.54 -2.75
N ALA A 89 -9.99 -24.28 -2.61
CA ALA A 89 -10.46 -23.38 -1.57
C ALA A 89 -11.98 -23.12 -1.64
N LEU A 90 -12.52 -22.98 -2.86
CA LEU A 90 -13.97 -22.82 -3.09
C LEU A 90 -14.79 -24.10 -2.88
N ARG A 91 -14.13 -25.24 -2.62
CA ARG A 91 -14.80 -26.50 -2.28
C ARG A 91 -15.31 -26.48 -0.84
N ASP A 92 -14.66 -25.71 0.03
CA ASP A 92 -15.09 -25.54 1.41
C ASP A 92 -16.33 -24.65 1.47
N PRO A 93 -17.45 -25.13 2.06
CA PRO A 93 -18.72 -24.41 2.05
C PRO A 93 -18.64 -23.08 2.82
N LEU A 94 -17.77 -23.00 3.84
CA LEU A 94 -17.54 -21.77 4.61
C LEU A 94 -16.92 -20.67 3.73
N VAL A 95 -15.87 -21.00 2.97
CA VAL A 95 -15.15 -20.08 2.08
C VAL A 95 -16.06 -19.66 0.92
N LYS A 96 -16.83 -20.60 0.38
CA LYS A 96 -17.83 -20.31 -0.68
C LYS A 96 -18.88 -19.30 -0.20
N HIS A 97 -19.43 -19.50 1.00
CA HIS A 97 -20.44 -18.61 1.58
C HIS A 97 -19.88 -17.23 1.92
N LEU A 98 -18.62 -17.15 2.37
CA LEU A 98 -17.91 -15.86 2.56
C LEU A 98 -17.79 -15.08 1.25
N VAL A 99 -17.32 -15.73 0.17
CA VAL A 99 -17.18 -15.10 -1.15
C VAL A 99 -18.53 -14.71 -1.75
N GLU A 100 -19.57 -15.52 -1.59
CA GLU A 100 -20.93 -15.21 -2.04
C GLU A 100 -21.55 -14.07 -1.23
N LYS A 101 -21.32 -14.01 0.09
CA LYS A 101 -21.76 -12.93 0.96
C LYS A 101 -21.10 -11.59 0.59
N GLU A 102 -19.81 -11.60 0.29
CA GLU A 102 -19.10 -10.39 -0.19
C GLU A 102 -19.64 -9.93 -1.55
N LYS A 103 -19.88 -10.84 -2.50
CA LYS A 103 -20.48 -10.51 -3.80
C LYS A 103 -21.91 -9.96 -3.70
N CYS A 104 -22.75 -10.53 -2.85
CA CYS A 104 -24.11 -10.03 -2.62
C CYS A 104 -24.12 -8.70 -1.84
N SER A 105 -23.11 -8.46 -1.00
CA SER A 105 -22.95 -7.18 -0.30
C SER A 105 -22.57 -6.07 -1.27
N SER A 106 -21.75 -6.34 -2.30
CA SER A 106 -21.38 -5.31 -3.29
C SER A 106 -22.57 -4.72 -4.05
N ASN A 107 -23.54 -5.52 -4.49
CA ASN A 107 -24.62 -5.01 -5.36
C ASN A 107 -25.73 -4.22 -4.64
N ASN A 108 -25.93 -4.42 -3.34
CA ASN A 108 -26.92 -3.67 -2.54
C ASN A 108 -26.27 -2.59 -1.65
N ASN A 109 -24.94 -2.59 -1.52
CA ASN A 109 -24.24 -1.60 -0.72
C ASN A 109 -23.95 -0.31 -1.48
N GLU A 110 -23.98 -0.25 -2.81
CA GLU A 110 -23.63 0.98 -3.53
C GLU A 110 -24.53 2.15 -3.11
N GLU A 111 -25.85 2.02 -3.19
CA GLU A 111 -26.79 3.08 -2.76
C GLU A 111 -26.76 3.36 -1.24
N ALA A 112 -26.52 2.34 -0.42
CA ALA A 112 -26.43 2.49 1.04
C ALA A 112 -25.08 3.09 1.46
N SER A 113 -24.02 2.84 0.69
CA SER A 113 -22.68 3.39 0.89
C SER A 113 -22.63 4.85 0.48
N GLU A 114 -23.24 5.23 -0.65
CA GLU A 114 -23.35 6.62 -1.08
C GLU A 114 -24.09 7.48 -0.06
N LYS A 115 -25.19 6.97 0.52
CA LYS A 115 -25.91 7.68 1.59
C LYS A 115 -25.05 7.88 2.84
N LYS A 116 -24.33 6.84 3.27
CA LYS A 116 -23.41 6.94 4.42
C LYS A 116 -22.26 7.88 4.15
N GLU A 117 -21.71 7.88 2.94
CA GLU A 117 -20.67 8.82 2.53
C GLU A 117 -21.20 10.25 2.54
N GLN A 118 -22.40 10.49 1.99
CA GLN A 118 -23.05 11.80 2.02
C GLN A 118 -23.32 12.29 3.43
N GLU A 119 -23.76 11.41 4.34
CA GLU A 119 -23.92 11.72 5.77
C GLU A 119 -22.57 12.10 6.40
N GLN A 120 -21.52 11.30 6.17
CA GLN A 120 -20.17 11.60 6.66
C GLN A 120 -19.64 12.94 6.13
N TRP A 121 -19.87 13.24 4.85
CA TRP A 121 -19.49 14.52 4.24
C TRP A 121 -20.28 15.69 4.81
N ASN A 122 -21.59 15.51 5.06
CA ASN A 122 -22.44 16.55 5.66
C ASN A 122 -21.99 16.90 7.08
N GLU A 123 -21.48 15.93 7.85
CA GLU A 123 -20.93 16.17 9.18
C GLU A 123 -19.61 16.96 9.14
N VAL A 124 -18.77 16.78 8.11
CA VAL A 124 -17.45 17.42 7.99
C VAL A 124 -17.53 18.79 7.31
N LYS A 125 -18.49 18.99 6.40
CA LYS A 125 -18.66 20.22 5.62
C LYS A 125 -18.67 21.52 6.45
N PRO A 126 -19.29 21.59 7.65
CA PRO A 126 -19.23 22.79 8.49
C PRO A 126 -17.80 23.17 8.89
N TYR A 127 -16.91 22.18 9.07
CA TYR A 127 -15.54 22.36 9.52
C TYR A 127 -14.58 22.90 8.45
N LEU A 128 -14.96 22.85 7.17
CA LEU A 128 -14.14 23.37 6.07
C LEU A 128 -13.98 24.89 6.11
N ASN A 129 -15.02 25.62 6.51
CA ASN A 129 -15.09 27.08 6.39
C ASN A 129 -15.17 27.81 7.74
N ILE A 130 -14.93 27.14 8.87
CA ILE A 130 -15.03 27.75 10.21
C ILE A 130 -14.19 29.02 10.28
N ASN A 131 -12.94 28.97 9.80
CA ASN A 131 -12.00 30.09 9.90
C ASN A 131 -12.13 31.14 8.79
N SER A 132 -13.15 31.06 7.93
CA SER A 132 -13.36 32.03 6.84
C SER A 132 -13.54 33.47 7.37
N HIS A 133 -14.20 33.63 8.51
CA HIS A 133 -14.42 34.93 9.16
C HIS A 133 -13.13 35.59 9.70
N LEU A 134 -12.03 34.82 9.86
CA LEU A 134 -10.73 35.35 10.26
C LEU A 134 -9.96 35.95 9.08
N GLN A 135 -10.39 35.68 7.84
CA GLN A 135 -9.82 36.28 6.64
C GLN A 135 -10.37 37.70 6.45
N GLY A 136 -9.89 38.62 7.28
CA GLY A 136 -10.15 40.05 7.12
C GLY A 136 -9.34 40.69 5.99
N PRO A 137 -9.54 41.99 5.71
CA PRO A 137 -8.80 42.74 4.69
C PRO A 137 -7.30 42.88 4.99
N VAL A 138 -6.89 42.59 6.22
CA VAL A 138 -5.48 42.58 6.63
C VAL A 138 -4.91 41.20 6.32
N SER A 139 -3.92 41.18 5.42
CA SER A 139 -3.16 39.96 5.12
C SER A 139 -2.40 39.55 6.38
N HIS A 140 -2.85 38.46 7.01
CA HIS A 140 -2.08 37.77 8.05
C HIS A 140 -0.85 37.19 7.35
N GLY A 141 0.30 37.82 7.59
CA GLY A 141 1.52 37.74 6.77
C GLY A 141 2.27 36.40 6.78
N ASP A 142 1.58 35.31 6.51
CA ASP A 142 2.17 33.98 6.38
C ASP A 142 2.25 33.57 4.91
N TRP A 143 3.17 34.19 4.19
CA TRP A 143 3.75 33.54 3.03
C TRP A 143 5.10 33.02 3.47
N GLY A 144 5.12 31.76 3.91
CA GLY A 144 6.37 31.02 4.07
C GLY A 144 7.18 31.01 2.76
N PRO A 145 8.36 30.38 2.74
CA PRO A 145 9.09 30.20 1.49
C PRO A 145 8.17 29.55 0.45
N LYS A 146 8.22 30.05 -0.79
CA LYS A 146 7.39 29.57 -1.89
C LYS A 146 7.51 28.06 -2.03
N ASN A 147 6.38 27.41 -2.26
CA ASN A 147 6.34 25.98 -2.50
C ASN A 147 6.98 25.66 -3.87
N GLU A 148 7.49 24.44 -4.06
CA GLU A 148 8.15 24.02 -5.30
C GLU A 148 7.23 24.18 -6.53
N ILE A 149 5.94 23.87 -6.37
CA ILE A 149 4.94 24.04 -7.42
C ILE A 149 4.75 25.52 -7.75
N GLU A 150 4.79 26.41 -6.76
CA GLU A 150 4.69 27.86 -6.97
C GLU A 150 5.93 28.40 -7.69
N THR A 151 7.13 27.87 -7.39
CA THR A 151 8.33 28.23 -8.15
C THR A 151 8.23 27.76 -9.60
N MET A 152 7.77 26.53 -9.84
CA MET A 152 7.57 26.00 -11.19
C MET A 152 6.52 26.78 -11.99
N ILE A 153 5.43 27.25 -11.34
CA ILE A 153 4.44 28.13 -11.95
C ILE A 153 5.11 29.44 -12.40
N ASN A 154 5.90 30.06 -11.52
CA ASN A 154 6.60 31.29 -11.86
C ASN A 154 7.58 31.10 -13.03
N ASP A 155 8.27 29.96 -13.08
CA ASP A 155 9.22 29.67 -14.15
C ASP A 155 8.51 29.39 -15.49
N ALA A 156 7.39 28.65 -15.49
CA ALA A 156 6.56 28.47 -16.68
C ALA A 156 6.00 29.81 -17.22
N ILE A 157 5.60 30.72 -16.32
CA ILE A 157 5.14 32.07 -16.70
C ILE A 157 6.29 32.89 -17.34
N LYS A 158 7.52 32.79 -16.81
CA LYS A 158 8.69 33.47 -17.39
C LYS A 158 9.05 32.91 -18.77
N GLU A 159 8.91 31.60 -18.94
CA GLU A 159 9.13 30.89 -20.22
C GLU A 159 8.04 31.19 -21.25
N GLY A 160 6.88 31.70 -20.81
CA GLY A 160 5.72 31.99 -21.66
C GLY A 160 4.84 30.78 -21.95
N ASP A 161 5.04 29.67 -21.23
CA ASP A 161 4.24 28.45 -21.33
C ASP A 161 3.05 28.51 -20.36
N PHE A 162 1.96 29.12 -20.83
CA PHE A 162 0.76 29.32 -20.03
C PHE A 162 -0.04 28.03 -19.80
N GLU A 163 -0.01 27.09 -20.75
CA GLU A 163 -0.72 25.80 -20.61
C GLU A 163 -0.15 25.02 -19.43
N LYS A 164 1.18 24.96 -19.31
CA LYS A 164 1.84 24.32 -18.18
C LYS A 164 1.59 25.04 -16.86
N ALA A 165 1.55 26.38 -16.87
CA ALA A 165 1.26 27.16 -15.67
C ALA A 165 -0.17 26.92 -15.15
N GLU A 166 -1.16 26.79 -16.05
CA GLU A 166 -2.55 26.47 -15.71
C GLU A 166 -2.66 25.08 -15.07
N LEU A 167 -2.05 24.06 -15.70
CA LEU A 167 -2.02 22.70 -15.13
C LEU A 167 -1.41 22.70 -13.73
N LEU A 168 -0.27 23.37 -13.54
CA LEU A 168 0.38 23.45 -12.23
C LEU A 168 -0.48 24.20 -11.22
N SER A 169 -1.20 25.25 -11.63
CA SER A 169 -2.15 25.98 -10.78
C SER A 169 -3.29 25.09 -10.30
N ASP A 170 -3.89 24.30 -11.19
CA ASP A 170 -4.96 23.35 -10.84
C ASP A 170 -4.45 22.28 -9.86
N THR A 171 -3.23 21.76 -10.08
CA THR A 171 -2.64 20.81 -9.14
C THR A 171 -2.40 21.42 -7.77
N LEU A 172 -1.96 22.68 -7.70
CA LEU A 172 -1.75 23.40 -6.46
C LEU A 172 -3.08 23.63 -5.72
N ALA A 173 -4.12 24.04 -6.45
CA ALA A 173 -5.45 24.24 -5.90
C ALA A 173 -6.02 22.94 -5.31
N ASN A 174 -5.90 21.82 -6.04
CA ASN A 174 -6.33 20.50 -5.57
C ASN A 174 -5.58 20.06 -4.32
N LYS A 175 -4.26 20.27 -4.26
CA LYS A 175 -3.43 19.96 -3.08
C LYS A 175 -3.84 20.78 -1.86
N GLN A 176 -4.05 22.09 -2.05
CA GLN A 176 -4.50 22.98 -0.97
C GLN A 176 -5.91 22.60 -0.49
N PHE A 177 -6.81 22.24 -1.40
CA PHE A 177 -8.15 21.77 -1.07
C PHE A 177 -8.13 20.45 -0.29
N ALA A 178 -7.33 19.47 -0.72
CA ALA A 178 -7.12 18.24 0.03
C ALA A 178 -6.61 18.52 1.46
N GLY A 179 -5.67 19.46 1.62
CA GLY A 179 -5.22 19.91 2.93
C GLY A 179 -6.34 20.50 3.80
N LYS A 180 -7.27 21.27 3.22
CA LYS A 180 -8.46 21.78 3.92
C LYS A 180 -9.36 20.63 4.39
N ILE A 181 -9.58 19.61 3.56
CA ILE A 181 -10.36 18.43 3.93
C ILE A 181 -9.71 17.71 5.11
N CYS A 182 -8.41 17.43 5.06
CA CYS A 182 -7.70 16.77 6.17
C CYS A 182 -7.83 17.54 7.48
N LYS A 183 -7.68 18.88 7.43
CA LYS A 183 -7.85 19.75 8.60
C LYS A 183 -9.28 19.72 9.14
N ALA A 184 -10.29 19.69 8.27
CA ALA A 184 -11.70 19.61 8.68
C ALA A 184 -12.00 18.29 9.41
N PHE A 185 -11.48 17.16 8.92
CA PHE A 185 -11.60 15.88 9.62
C PHE A 185 -10.88 15.88 10.98
N ALA A 186 -9.69 16.47 11.08
CA ALA A 186 -8.99 16.61 12.35
C ALA A 186 -9.79 17.46 13.34
N ALA A 187 -10.31 18.61 12.90
CA ALA A 187 -11.13 19.50 13.73
C ALA A 187 -12.41 18.82 14.23
N LYS A 188 -13.08 18.02 13.39
CA LYS A 188 -14.24 17.23 13.79
C LYS A 188 -13.88 16.24 14.91
N ARG A 189 -12.78 15.49 14.75
CA ARG A 189 -12.33 14.53 15.77
C ARG A 189 -12.05 15.23 17.11
N GLU A 190 -11.41 16.39 17.07
CA GLU A 190 -11.15 17.18 18.29
C GLU A 190 -12.45 17.68 18.93
N TYR A 191 -13.41 18.13 18.11
CA TYR A 191 -14.72 18.54 18.59
C TYR A 191 -15.47 17.41 19.30
N ASP A 192 -15.48 16.20 18.73
CA ASP A 192 -16.13 15.03 19.32
C ASP A 192 -15.50 14.69 20.68
N VAL A 193 -14.17 14.70 20.77
CA VAL A 193 -13.44 14.49 22.04
C VAL A 193 -13.80 15.56 23.09
N ILE A 194 -13.89 16.82 22.67
CA ILE A 194 -14.27 17.93 23.55
C ILE A 194 -15.71 17.77 24.05
N GLU A 195 -16.66 17.39 23.20
CA GLU A 195 -18.06 17.17 23.57
C GLU A 195 -18.22 15.97 24.52
N GLU A 196 -17.52 14.86 24.26
CA GLU A 196 -17.48 13.71 25.16
C GLU A 196 -16.97 14.13 26.55
N GLN A 197 -15.85 14.85 26.61
CA GLN A 197 -15.29 15.33 27.85
C GLN A 197 -16.25 16.27 28.61
N LYS A 198 -16.90 17.20 27.90
CA LYS A 198 -17.93 18.07 28.50
C LYS A 198 -19.12 17.26 29.03
N SER A 199 -19.52 16.19 28.34
CA SER A 199 -20.63 15.33 28.79
C SER A 199 -20.26 14.60 30.09
N ILE A 200 -19.03 14.10 30.20
CA ILE A 200 -18.48 13.46 31.39
C ILE A 200 -18.41 14.47 32.54
N GLU A 201 -17.92 15.68 32.28
CA GLU A 201 -17.88 16.75 33.28
C GLU A 201 -19.27 17.16 33.76
N LYS A 202 -20.26 17.28 32.86
CA LYS A 202 -21.66 17.54 33.22
C LYS A 202 -22.24 16.42 34.07
N ALA A 203 -21.93 15.16 33.78
CA ALA A 203 -22.37 14.02 34.57
C ALA A 203 -21.71 13.97 35.97
N LYS A 204 -20.43 14.38 36.05
CA LYS A 204 -19.68 14.46 37.33
C LYS A 204 -20.04 15.68 38.17
N LYS A 205 -20.64 16.73 37.59
CA LYS A 205 -21.00 17.94 38.33
C LYS A 205 -22.04 17.61 39.41
N PRO A 206 -21.71 17.78 40.70
CA PRO A 206 -22.68 17.55 41.76
C PRO A 206 -23.84 18.54 41.58
N ARG A 207 -25.06 18.07 41.83
CA ARG A 207 -26.24 18.94 41.80
C ARG A 207 -26.02 20.08 42.80
N LYS A 208 -26.25 21.32 42.37
CA LYS A 208 -26.18 22.48 43.28
C LYS A 208 -27.19 22.26 44.40
N ILE A 209 -26.69 21.91 45.58
CA ILE A 209 -27.50 21.77 46.79
C ILE A 209 -28.03 23.17 47.08
N ARG A 210 -29.34 23.36 46.96
CA ARG A 210 -30.00 24.56 47.47
C ARG A 210 -29.95 24.45 48.97
N TRP A 211 -28.96 25.08 49.58
CA TRP A 211 -28.89 25.25 51.02
C TRP A 211 -30.17 25.98 51.44
N ILE A 212 -31.17 25.23 51.91
CA ILE A 212 -32.40 25.73 52.53
C ILE A 212 -32.16 26.12 53.99
N PHE A 213 -30.93 26.47 54.34
CA PHE A 213 -30.69 27.17 55.60
C PHE A 213 -31.17 28.60 55.41
N GLU A 214 -32.47 28.82 55.62
CA GLU A 214 -32.98 30.14 55.97
C GLU A 214 -32.15 30.58 57.16
N ALA A 215 -31.33 31.63 56.97
CA ALA A 215 -30.58 32.22 58.05
C ALA A 215 -31.60 32.81 59.03
N LYS A 216 -32.05 32.01 60.00
CA LYS A 216 -32.88 32.50 61.09
C LYS A 216 -32.06 33.56 61.80
N GLU A 217 -32.57 34.79 61.78
CA GLU A 217 -31.91 35.94 62.35
C GLU A 217 -31.51 35.61 63.80
N LYS A 218 -30.23 35.86 64.14
CA LYS A 218 -29.59 35.43 65.41
C LYS A 218 -30.37 35.83 66.67
N TRP A 219 -31.26 36.80 66.56
CA TRP A 219 -32.10 37.36 67.62
C TRP A 219 -33.31 36.47 67.95
N GLN A 220 -33.70 35.54 67.08
CA GLN A 220 -34.76 34.56 67.35
C GLN A 220 -34.28 33.30 68.10
N MET A 221 -32.97 33.01 68.14
CA MET A 221 -32.42 31.81 68.78
C MET A 221 -31.92 32.04 70.21
N LYS A 222 -31.97 33.28 70.72
CA LYS A 222 -31.53 33.64 72.06
C LYS A 222 -32.72 34.18 72.86
N GLY A 223 -33.62 33.28 73.24
CA GLY A 223 -34.83 33.65 73.98
C GLY A 223 -35.49 32.43 74.63
N ASN A 224 -34.80 31.82 75.60
CA ASN A 224 -35.40 31.24 76.80
C ASN A 224 -34.28 30.67 77.68
N MET A 225 -33.76 31.52 78.55
CA MET A 225 -33.10 31.13 79.80
C MET A 225 -33.45 32.16 80.85
#